data_AF-A0A2E9R1J1-F1
#
_entry.id   AF-A0A2E9R1J1-F1
#
_cell.length_a   1.000
_cell.length_b   1.000
_cell.length_c   1.000
_cell.angle_alpha   90.00
_cell.angle_beta   90.00
_cell.angle_gamma   90.00
#
_symmetry.space_group_name_H-M   'P 1'
#
loop_
_entity.id
_entity.type
_entity.pdbx_description
1 polymer ?
#
loop_
_entity_poly.entity_id
_entity_poly.type
_entity_poly.pdbx_seq_one_letter_code
_entity_poly.pdbx_strand_id
1 'polypeptide(L)'
;MGTLLIGGCPGRIGNPWLFEKPNEHITTPNERTTPPNEQTKEVATEARVEPFIDEKPVASEPIRDILPERRAEPLPEPTNNEPPSEQLVETFPEPSVKEEPFVEPVKESIPEPVPEPIKESPPQPLNKPVWIGVGNYGLRSWTRDGKTWNQLGGNANGQTNPHTPDLLRNIAYGDGVFVAVGGHKNSGIQRTEDGGKTWTDVGFATGGWLGGVTYHNGVWFTGNGYSGEIMRSTDKGKTWKATDRTKSEITNRGAGIRGMTAFNNKVIAHGDSGALYVSSDNGISWKDMTIPNLKYSLGFVTYYKGLWAAGGRSYDNATKSFITGCKVSNDLKTWKDCPFTLPDVFTGSVGNGLMAVFSGSKYAYTTDGKTWKTGTSKIHTAFFLDKLWVAKRYGAALYGPTLDNLTQIAGNNHGNFRGFAAGLTR
;
A
#
# COMPACT_ATOMS: atom_id res chain seq x y z
N MET A 1 -14.58 10.22 -19.20
CA MET A 1 -13.68 9.07 -18.94
C MET A 1 -13.84 8.69 -17.48
N GLY A 2 -14.34 7.49 -17.21
CA GLY A 2 -14.80 7.09 -15.87
C GLY A 2 -13.65 6.90 -14.90
N THR A 3 -13.68 7.62 -13.79
CA THR A 3 -12.79 7.38 -12.64
C THR A 3 -13.12 6.01 -12.06
N LEU A 4 -12.10 5.17 -12.03
CA LEU A 4 -12.14 3.80 -11.55
C LEU A 4 -12.41 3.76 -10.04
N LEU A 5 -13.31 2.87 -9.64
CA LEU A 5 -13.86 2.74 -8.31
C LEU A 5 -12.96 1.86 -7.44
N ILE A 6 -12.59 2.36 -6.25
CA ILE A 6 -11.58 1.74 -5.38
C ILE A 6 -12.28 1.15 -4.15
N GLY A 7 -12.20 -0.17 -3.98
CA GLY A 7 -12.60 -0.87 -2.76
C GLY A 7 -11.36 -1.44 -2.06
N GLY A 8 -11.01 -0.90 -0.89
CA GLY A 8 -9.95 -1.43 -0.02
C GLY A 8 -10.54 -1.92 1.29
N CYS A 9 -10.15 -3.11 1.75
CA CYS A 9 -10.64 -3.73 2.99
C CYS A 9 -9.54 -3.74 4.07
N PRO A 10 -9.79 -3.26 5.31
CA PRO A 10 -8.79 -3.32 6.37
C PRO A 10 -8.48 -4.77 6.81
N GLY A 11 -7.18 -5.01 7.04
CA GLY A 11 -6.57 -6.24 7.56
C GLY A 11 -7.12 -6.68 8.91
N ARG A 12 -7.21 -8.00 9.14
CA ARG A 12 -7.40 -8.59 10.48
C ARG A 12 -6.02 -8.58 11.15
N ILE A 13 -5.91 -8.00 12.34
CA ILE A 13 -4.71 -8.08 13.18
C ILE A 13 -4.83 -9.39 13.96
N GLY A 14 -3.88 -10.30 13.77
CA GLY A 14 -3.59 -11.35 14.74
C GLY A 14 -2.46 -10.87 15.62
N ASN A 15 -2.65 -10.85 16.93
CA ASN A 15 -1.54 -10.77 17.88
C ASN A 15 -0.70 -12.06 17.75
N PRO A 16 0.63 -11.95 17.80
CA PRO A 16 1.30 -12.41 19.02
C PRO A 16 2.46 -11.50 19.42
N TRP A 17 2.33 -10.86 20.58
CA TRP A 17 3.49 -10.54 21.41
C TRP A 17 3.79 -11.78 22.24
N LEU A 18 4.89 -12.46 21.96
CA LEU A 18 5.57 -13.37 22.88
C LEU A 18 7.06 -13.20 22.59
N PHE A 19 7.74 -12.44 23.43
CA PHE A 19 9.18 -12.50 23.54
C PHE A 19 9.53 -13.72 24.40
N GLU A 20 10.26 -14.66 23.81
CA GLU A 20 11.04 -15.64 24.55
C GLU A 20 12.26 -14.95 25.17
N LYS A 21 12.51 -15.20 26.45
CA LYS A 21 13.85 -15.34 27.04
C LYS A 21 13.80 -16.32 28.23
N PRO A 22 14.93 -16.98 28.56
CA PRO A 22 14.99 -18.42 28.82
C PRO A 22 14.82 -18.83 30.29
N ASN A 23 14.57 -20.12 30.45
CA ASN A 23 14.45 -20.89 31.69
C ASN A 23 15.52 -20.59 32.75
N GLU A 24 15.09 -20.53 34.00
CA GLU A 24 15.76 -21.20 35.11
C GLU A 24 14.73 -21.65 36.16
N HIS A 25 15.06 -22.74 36.83
CA HIS A 25 14.18 -23.69 37.51
C HIS A 25 14.24 -23.50 39.06
N ILE A 26 13.22 -24.02 39.76
CA ILE A 26 13.24 -24.62 41.14
C ILE A 26 12.47 -23.91 42.29
N THR A 27 11.32 -24.55 42.62
CA THR A 27 10.68 -24.91 43.91
C THR A 27 9.90 -23.93 44.82
N THR A 28 8.85 -24.52 45.41
CA THR A 28 7.65 -24.06 46.12
C THR A 28 7.82 -23.87 47.66
N PRO A 29 6.75 -23.80 48.50
CA PRO A 29 5.94 -22.63 48.89
C PRO A 29 5.89 -22.42 50.44
N ASN A 30 5.24 -21.36 50.95
CA ASN A 30 4.26 -21.43 52.07
C ASN A 30 3.81 -20.09 52.66
N GLU A 31 2.51 -20.06 53.04
CA GLU A 31 1.89 -19.45 54.24
C GLU A 31 1.91 -17.90 54.42
N ARG A 32 0.92 -17.18 54.99
CA ARG A 32 -0.36 -17.45 55.68
C ARG A 32 -1.13 -16.11 55.87
N THR A 33 -2.48 -16.18 55.89
CA THR A 33 -3.50 -15.36 56.62
C THR A 33 -3.70 -13.83 56.44
N THR A 34 -4.99 -13.51 56.26
CA THR A 34 -5.83 -12.28 56.19
C THR A 34 -6.12 -11.58 57.55
N PRO A 35 -7.03 -10.56 57.72
CA PRO A 35 -7.43 -9.33 56.97
C PRO A 35 -7.56 -8.07 57.92
N PRO A 36 -8.58 -7.17 57.87
CA PRO A 36 -8.74 -5.93 57.07
C PRO A 36 -8.94 -4.63 57.92
N ASN A 37 -9.01 -3.45 57.27
CA ASN A 37 -9.86 -2.28 57.65
C ASN A 37 -9.67 -1.16 56.59
N GLU A 38 -10.67 -0.75 55.83
CA GLU A 38 -11.80 0.17 56.13
C GLU A 38 -11.48 1.67 55.94
N GLN A 39 -12.33 2.29 55.11
CA GLN A 39 -12.74 3.70 55.04
C GLN A 39 -11.77 4.75 54.45
N THR A 40 -12.05 5.16 53.21
CA THR A 40 -11.69 6.49 52.70
C THR A 40 -12.93 7.39 52.72
N LYS A 41 -12.82 8.49 53.47
CA LYS A 41 -13.71 9.66 53.40
C LYS A 41 -13.12 10.69 52.45
N GLU A 42 -14.01 11.23 51.63
CA GLU A 42 -13.97 12.45 50.83
C GLU A 42 -13.48 13.67 51.63
N VAL A 43 -12.60 14.51 51.05
CA VAL A 43 -12.62 15.98 51.19
C VAL A 43 -11.98 16.61 49.94
N ALA A 44 -12.73 17.49 49.27
CA ALA A 44 -12.27 18.41 48.24
C ALA A 44 -11.53 19.61 48.86
N THR A 45 -10.57 20.20 48.16
CA THR A 45 -10.20 21.61 48.38
C THR A 45 -9.54 22.23 47.14
N GLU A 46 -9.78 23.54 47.06
CA GLU A 46 -9.72 24.42 45.90
C GLU A 46 -8.31 24.83 45.42
N ALA A 47 -8.34 25.47 44.26
CA ALA A 47 -7.26 26.08 43.53
C ALA A 47 -6.47 27.13 44.32
N ARG A 48 -5.17 27.23 44.01
CA ARG A 48 -4.38 28.45 44.18
C ARG A 48 -3.45 28.64 42.98
N VAL A 49 -3.60 29.80 42.34
CA VAL A 49 -2.74 30.36 41.30
C VAL A 49 -1.56 31.07 41.98
N GLU A 50 -0.34 30.82 41.52
CA GLU A 50 0.87 31.59 41.82
C GLU A 50 1.69 31.75 40.50
N PRO A 51 2.50 32.81 40.36
CA PRO A 51 2.77 33.44 39.06
C PRO A 51 4.05 32.97 38.34
N PHE A 52 4.06 33.29 37.03
CA PHE A 52 5.19 33.24 36.10
C PHE A 52 6.47 33.86 36.67
N ILE A 53 7.58 33.12 36.57
CA ILE A 53 8.95 33.66 36.62
C ILE A 53 9.59 33.43 35.25
N ASP A 54 10.16 34.51 34.74
CA ASP A 54 10.75 34.69 33.42
C ASP A 54 12.23 34.22 33.47
N GLU A 55 12.54 33.07 32.89
CA GLU A 55 13.93 32.63 32.71
C GLU A 55 14.42 32.93 31.29
N LYS A 56 15.42 33.81 31.22
CA LYS A 56 16.15 34.18 30.01
C LYS A 56 16.84 32.96 29.38
N PRO A 57 16.96 32.90 28.04
CA PRO A 57 17.67 31.82 27.37
C PRO A 57 19.17 31.94 27.60
N VAL A 58 19.78 30.89 28.17
CA VAL A 58 21.22 30.69 28.19
C VAL A 58 21.66 30.29 26.78
N ALA A 59 22.63 31.02 26.23
CA ALA A 59 23.26 30.73 24.95
C ALA A 59 24.01 29.39 25.03
N SER A 60 23.70 28.46 24.12
CA SER A 60 24.49 27.25 23.89
C SER A 60 25.58 27.54 22.86
N GLU A 61 26.84 27.43 23.29
CA GLU A 61 28.01 27.39 22.41
C GLU A 61 28.02 26.09 21.55
N PRO A 62 28.67 26.12 20.36
CA PRO A 62 28.59 25.03 19.40
C PRO A 62 29.34 23.78 19.87
N ILE A 63 28.66 22.64 19.81
CA ILE A 63 29.22 21.30 20.01
C ILE A 63 30.24 21.04 18.90
N ARG A 64 31.49 20.76 19.28
CA ARG A 64 32.54 20.27 18.38
C ARG A 64 32.23 18.83 17.97
N ASP A 65 32.21 18.60 16.66
CA ASP A 65 32.15 17.28 16.04
C ASP A 65 33.31 16.39 16.54
N ILE A 66 32.98 15.24 17.12
CA ILE A 66 33.89 14.10 17.29
C ILE A 66 33.39 12.99 16.38
N LEU A 67 33.99 12.90 15.19
CA LEU A 67 33.88 11.74 14.30
C LEU A 67 34.90 10.68 14.75
N PRO A 68 34.54 9.39 14.89
CA PRO A 68 35.53 8.33 14.96
C PRO A 68 36.06 8.04 13.55
N GLU A 69 37.36 8.24 13.34
CA GLU A 69 38.08 7.83 12.14
C GLU A 69 37.97 6.31 11.93
N ARG A 70 37.33 5.88 10.82
CA ARG A 70 37.55 4.54 10.29
C ARG A 70 38.81 4.55 9.45
N ARG A 71 39.85 3.92 10.00
CA ARG A 71 41.09 3.55 9.32
C ARG A 71 40.77 2.68 8.10
N ALA A 72 41.22 3.11 6.92
CA ALA A 72 41.22 2.28 5.73
C ALA A 72 42.32 1.21 5.85
N GLU A 73 41.98 -0.05 5.60
CA GLU A 73 42.95 -1.13 5.41
C GLU A 73 43.56 -1.02 4.00
N PRO A 74 44.88 -1.22 3.81
CA PRO A 74 45.48 -1.21 2.48
C PRO A 74 45.20 -2.51 1.73
N LEU A 75 44.93 -2.39 0.43
CA LEU A 75 44.81 -3.51 -0.52
C LEU A 75 46.15 -4.25 -0.67
N PRO A 76 46.17 -5.58 -0.88
CA PRO A 76 47.41 -6.32 -1.13
C PRO A 76 47.91 -6.10 -2.56
N GLU A 77 49.22 -5.84 -2.69
CA GLU A 77 49.93 -5.76 -3.97
C GLU A 77 50.17 -7.15 -4.59
N PRO A 78 50.17 -7.28 -5.94
CA PRO A 78 50.52 -8.51 -6.63
C PRO A 78 52.04 -8.74 -6.64
N THR A 79 52.45 -9.91 -6.14
CA THR A 79 53.83 -10.41 -6.19
C THR A 79 54.19 -10.88 -7.60
N ASN A 80 55.02 -10.12 -8.32
CA ASN A 80 55.73 -10.60 -9.50
C ASN A 80 57.17 -10.96 -9.11
N ASN A 81 57.45 -12.27 -9.07
CA ASN A 81 58.81 -12.80 -9.01
C ASN A 81 59.10 -13.52 -10.34
N GLU A 82 59.87 -12.89 -11.22
CA GLU A 82 60.74 -13.58 -12.19
C GLU A 82 61.95 -12.69 -12.54
N PRO A 83 63.18 -13.24 -12.63
CA PRO A 83 64.43 -12.47 -12.66
C PRO A 83 64.83 -12.01 -14.07
N PRO A 84 65.77 -11.06 -14.21
CA PRO A 84 66.10 -10.43 -15.49
C PRO A 84 67.02 -11.32 -16.32
N SER A 85 66.79 -11.38 -17.65
CA SER A 85 67.76 -11.88 -18.61
C SER A 85 68.27 -10.74 -19.49
N GLU A 86 69.56 -10.85 -19.80
CA GLU A 86 70.48 -9.84 -20.29
C GLU A 86 70.16 -9.32 -21.71
N GLN A 87 70.58 -8.07 -21.95
CA GLN A 87 70.75 -7.54 -23.30
C GLN A 87 71.83 -8.34 -24.03
N LEU A 88 71.48 -8.93 -25.18
CA LEU A 88 72.44 -9.35 -26.20
C LEU A 88 72.24 -8.50 -27.45
N VAL A 89 73.34 -7.89 -27.87
CA VAL A 89 73.49 -7.09 -29.09
C VAL A 89 73.97 -8.01 -30.22
N GLU A 90 73.50 -7.71 -31.43
CA GLU A 90 74.05 -8.07 -32.76
C GLU A 90 73.91 -9.51 -33.30
N THR A 91 73.10 -9.67 -34.36
CA THR A 91 73.56 -9.67 -35.77
C THR A 91 72.43 -10.16 -36.68
N PHE A 92 72.19 -9.45 -37.79
CA PHE A 92 71.27 -9.88 -38.85
C PHE A 92 72.04 -10.66 -39.93
N PRO A 93 71.68 -11.92 -40.24
CA PRO A 93 72.01 -12.54 -41.50
C PRO A 93 70.86 -12.39 -42.51
N GLU A 94 71.24 -12.17 -43.78
CA GLU A 94 70.35 -12.00 -44.92
C GLU A 94 69.41 -13.20 -45.15
N PRO A 95 68.17 -12.97 -45.65
CA PRO A 95 67.23 -14.04 -45.90
C PRO A 95 67.56 -14.81 -47.18
N SER A 96 67.68 -16.14 -47.07
CA SER A 96 67.70 -17.04 -48.22
C SER A 96 66.28 -17.18 -48.80
N VAL A 97 66.17 -16.91 -50.10
CA VAL A 97 64.93 -17.00 -50.88
C VAL A 97 64.55 -18.48 -51.03
N LYS A 98 63.38 -18.86 -50.52
CA LYS A 98 62.64 -20.04 -50.96
C LYS A 98 61.32 -19.55 -51.55
N GLU A 99 61.11 -19.84 -52.82
CA GLU A 99 59.86 -19.57 -53.53
C GLU A 99 58.73 -20.44 -52.95
N GLU A 100 57.71 -19.81 -52.39
CA GLU A 100 56.42 -20.43 -52.07
C GLU A 100 55.43 -20.24 -53.25
N PRO A 101 54.58 -21.23 -53.54
CA PRO A 101 53.67 -21.17 -54.68
C PRO A 101 52.54 -20.14 -54.47
N PHE A 102 52.21 -19.45 -55.55
CA PHE A 102 51.13 -18.47 -55.66
C PHE A 102 49.78 -19.04 -55.16
N VAL A 103 49.27 -18.50 -54.05
CA VAL A 103 47.90 -18.74 -53.55
C VAL A 103 46.99 -17.66 -54.12
N GLU A 104 45.93 -18.04 -54.83
CA GLU A 104 44.93 -17.10 -55.34
C GLU A 104 44.30 -16.27 -54.19
N PRO A 105 43.98 -14.99 -54.41
CA PRO A 105 43.34 -14.18 -53.38
C PRO A 105 41.92 -14.70 -53.10
N VAL A 106 41.69 -15.11 -51.85
CA VAL A 106 40.37 -15.41 -51.32
C VAL A 106 39.52 -14.14 -51.47
N LYS A 107 38.43 -14.21 -52.23
CA LYS A 107 37.40 -13.15 -52.25
C LYS A 107 36.85 -13.02 -50.84
N GLU A 108 37.19 -11.93 -50.15
CA GLU A 108 36.53 -11.50 -48.93
C GLU A 108 35.02 -11.36 -49.23
N SER A 109 34.23 -12.31 -48.73
CA SER A 109 32.79 -12.19 -48.71
C SER A 109 32.44 -11.08 -47.75
N ILE A 110 31.84 -10.00 -48.27
CA ILE A 110 31.26 -8.93 -47.47
C ILE A 110 30.31 -9.57 -46.44
N PRO A 111 30.50 -9.38 -45.13
CA PRO A 111 29.57 -9.92 -44.14
C PRO A 111 28.19 -9.32 -44.38
N GLU A 112 27.16 -10.16 -44.43
CA GLU A 112 25.78 -9.70 -44.56
C GLU A 112 25.48 -8.66 -43.46
N PRO A 113 24.76 -7.57 -43.77
CA PRO A 113 24.40 -6.59 -42.77
C PRO A 113 23.63 -7.28 -41.65
N VAL A 114 24.13 -7.18 -40.42
CA VAL A 114 23.43 -7.64 -39.22
C VAL A 114 22.03 -7.02 -39.25
N PRO A 115 20.94 -7.82 -39.29
CA PRO A 115 19.60 -7.25 -39.31
C PRO A 115 19.44 -6.39 -38.05
N GLU A 116 19.03 -5.14 -38.23
CA GLU A 116 18.75 -4.25 -37.11
C GLU A 116 17.83 -4.97 -36.12
N PRO A 117 18.06 -4.85 -34.80
CA PRO A 117 17.14 -5.39 -33.82
C PRO A 117 15.76 -4.81 -34.15
N ILE A 118 14.80 -5.70 -34.41
CA ILE A 118 13.42 -5.35 -34.69
C ILE A 118 12.99 -4.39 -33.59
N LYS A 119 12.81 -3.10 -33.92
CA LYS A 119 12.18 -2.15 -33.01
C LYS A 119 10.76 -2.65 -32.79
N GLU A 120 10.58 -3.45 -31.74
CA GLU A 120 9.25 -3.85 -31.32
C GLU A 120 8.44 -2.58 -31.16
N SER A 121 7.36 -2.48 -31.94
CA SER A 121 6.40 -1.40 -31.80
C SER A 121 5.94 -1.40 -30.35
N PRO A 122 5.78 -0.22 -29.70
CA PRO A 122 5.30 -0.19 -28.33
C PRO A 122 4.05 -1.06 -28.21
N PRO A 123 3.98 -1.99 -27.24
CA PRO A 123 2.84 -2.88 -27.11
C PRO A 123 1.56 -2.04 -27.06
N GLN A 124 0.66 -2.32 -28.00
CA GLN A 124 -0.55 -1.54 -28.20
C GLN A 124 -1.52 -1.84 -27.05
N PRO A 125 -2.16 -0.81 -26.47
CA PRO A 125 -3.08 -1.01 -25.36
C PRO A 125 -4.16 -2.03 -25.72
N LEU A 126 -4.40 -2.97 -24.82
CA LEU A 126 -5.42 -4.01 -24.94
C LEU A 126 -6.80 -3.37 -25.14
N ASN A 127 -7.56 -3.85 -26.12
CA ASN A 127 -8.93 -3.39 -26.40
C ASN A 127 -9.96 -3.79 -25.32
N LYS A 128 -9.54 -4.57 -24.31
CA LYS A 128 -10.39 -4.96 -23.18
C LYS A 128 -9.63 -4.74 -21.86
N PRO A 129 -10.29 -4.21 -20.83
CA PRO A 129 -9.66 -4.00 -19.53
C PRO A 129 -9.21 -5.32 -18.92
N VAL A 130 -8.03 -5.30 -18.32
CA VAL A 130 -7.58 -6.33 -17.38
C VAL A 130 -8.01 -5.89 -16.00
N TRP A 131 -8.44 -6.85 -15.20
CA TRP A 131 -8.83 -6.64 -13.82
C TRP A 131 -7.77 -7.34 -12.97
N ILE A 132 -7.33 -6.70 -11.90
CA ILE A 132 -6.33 -7.24 -10.99
C ILE A 132 -6.89 -7.23 -9.58
N GLY A 133 -6.73 -8.35 -8.89
CA GLY A 133 -7.00 -8.52 -7.47
C GLY A 133 -5.69 -8.77 -6.73
N VAL A 134 -5.51 -8.09 -5.61
CA VAL A 134 -4.35 -8.28 -4.72
C VAL A 134 -4.77 -8.60 -3.31
N GLY A 135 -3.90 -9.24 -2.51
CA GLY A 135 -4.31 -9.63 -1.16
C GLY A 135 -3.25 -10.20 -0.23
N ASN A 136 -3.73 -11.02 0.71
CA ASN A 136 -2.88 -11.68 1.72
C ASN A 136 -1.77 -12.50 1.05
N TYR A 137 -0.62 -12.62 1.73
CA TYR A 137 0.52 -13.42 1.29
C TYR A 137 1.06 -13.02 -0.08
N GLY A 138 0.96 -11.73 -0.43
CA GLY A 138 1.39 -11.22 -1.74
C GLY A 138 0.52 -11.70 -2.92
N LEU A 139 -0.73 -12.12 -2.66
CA LEU A 139 -1.67 -12.56 -3.69
C LEU A 139 -1.76 -11.53 -4.81
N ARG A 140 -1.57 -11.99 -6.05
CA ARG A 140 -1.76 -11.23 -7.29
C ARG A 140 -2.45 -12.14 -8.28
N SER A 141 -3.60 -11.70 -8.77
CA SER A 141 -4.38 -12.43 -9.75
C SER A 141 -5.02 -11.47 -10.73
N TRP A 142 -5.23 -11.93 -11.96
CA TRP A 142 -5.85 -11.13 -13.00
C TRP A 142 -6.95 -11.88 -13.75
N THR A 143 -7.86 -11.13 -14.35
CA THR A 143 -8.94 -11.64 -15.20
C THR A 143 -9.27 -10.64 -16.31
N ARG A 144 -9.95 -11.12 -17.35
CA ARG A 144 -10.53 -10.29 -18.42
C ARG A 144 -12.05 -10.33 -18.45
N ASP A 145 -12.66 -11.25 -17.71
CA ASP A 145 -14.11 -11.47 -17.71
C ASP A 145 -14.74 -11.32 -16.31
N GLY A 146 -13.92 -11.13 -15.27
CA GLY A 146 -14.38 -11.05 -13.89
C GLY A 146 -14.77 -12.40 -13.27
N LYS A 147 -14.75 -13.47 -14.06
CA LYS A 147 -15.27 -14.81 -13.71
C LYS A 147 -14.14 -15.83 -13.56
N THR A 148 -13.18 -15.84 -14.47
CA THR A 148 -12.02 -16.73 -14.44
C THR A 148 -10.76 -15.94 -14.12
N TRP A 149 -10.12 -16.30 -13.01
CA TRP A 149 -9.02 -15.55 -12.43
C TRP A 149 -7.74 -16.37 -12.48
N ASN A 150 -6.69 -15.81 -13.09
CA ASN A 150 -5.37 -16.41 -13.20
C ASN A 150 -4.50 -15.90 -12.05
N GLN A 151 -4.04 -16.78 -11.17
CA GLN A 151 -3.15 -16.41 -10.06
C GLN A 151 -1.69 -16.45 -10.53
N LEU A 152 -0.95 -15.37 -10.30
CA LEU A 152 0.46 -15.24 -10.70
C LEU A 152 1.42 -15.20 -9.51
N GLY A 153 0.91 -14.83 -8.34
CA GLY A 153 1.74 -14.69 -7.16
C GLY A 153 0.92 -14.78 -5.90
N GLY A 154 1.66 -14.95 -4.82
CA GLY A 154 1.12 -15.18 -3.51
C GLY A 154 0.82 -16.64 -3.27
N ASN A 155 0.97 -16.98 -2.01
CA ASN A 155 1.20 -18.33 -1.60
C ASN A 155 -0.11 -19.11 -1.57
N ALA A 156 -0.40 -19.88 -2.62
CA ALA A 156 -1.57 -20.73 -2.65
C ALA A 156 -1.55 -21.77 -1.51
N ASN A 157 -0.34 -22.14 -1.02
CA ASN A 157 -0.09 -23.31 -0.18
C ASN A 157 0.86 -23.07 1.03
N GLY A 158 1.12 -21.84 1.48
CA GLY A 158 1.92 -21.60 2.69
C GLY A 158 3.46 -21.70 2.58
N GLN A 159 4.06 -21.81 1.39
CA GLN A 159 5.52 -21.71 1.12
C GLN A 159 6.10 -20.27 0.97
N THR A 160 7.16 -19.96 1.71
CA THR A 160 7.84 -18.65 1.71
C THR A 160 8.59 -18.39 0.39
N ASN A 161 8.40 -17.20 -0.21
CA ASN A 161 9.25 -16.70 -1.30
C ASN A 161 10.11 -15.55 -0.76
N PRO A 162 11.42 -15.47 -1.05
CA PRO A 162 12.20 -14.25 -0.82
C PRO A 162 11.62 -13.09 -1.62
N HIS A 163 11.00 -12.15 -0.91
CA HIS A 163 10.43 -10.86 -1.34
C HIS A 163 9.01 -10.86 -1.94
N THR A 164 8.03 -10.53 -1.09
CA THR A 164 6.91 -9.65 -1.44
C THR A 164 6.40 -9.01 -0.14
N PRO A 165 5.88 -7.77 -0.11
CA PRO A 165 5.30 -7.23 1.12
C PRO A 165 4.15 -8.17 1.54
N ASP A 166 4.27 -8.84 2.69
CA ASP A 166 3.48 -10.01 3.15
C ASP A 166 1.95 -9.86 3.12
N LEU A 167 1.46 -8.66 2.82
CA LEU A 167 0.06 -8.30 2.69
C LEU A 167 -0.09 -7.11 1.74
N LEU A 168 -0.57 -7.35 0.52
CA LEU A 168 -1.03 -6.29 -0.39
C LEU A 168 -2.43 -5.86 0.05
N ARG A 169 -2.59 -4.60 0.43
CA ARG A 169 -3.81 -4.06 1.05
C ARG A 169 -4.72 -3.39 0.03
N ASN A 170 -4.12 -2.77 -0.98
CA ASN A 170 -4.87 -2.03 -1.98
C ASN A 170 -4.12 -1.98 -3.32
N ILE A 171 -4.87 -1.73 -4.38
CA ILE A 171 -4.37 -1.57 -5.74
C ILE A 171 -5.21 -0.49 -6.44
N ALA A 172 -4.56 0.31 -7.27
CA ALA A 172 -5.21 1.26 -8.16
C ALA A 172 -4.58 1.20 -9.55
N TYR A 173 -5.31 1.73 -10.53
CA TYR A 173 -4.87 1.83 -11.92
C TYR A 173 -4.92 3.28 -12.40
N GLY A 174 -3.91 3.68 -13.16
CA GLY A 174 -3.78 5.01 -13.73
C GLY A 174 -2.60 5.08 -14.70
N ASP A 175 -2.71 5.91 -15.73
CA ASP A 175 -1.61 6.14 -16.69
C ASP A 175 -1.01 4.85 -17.31
N GLY A 176 -1.86 3.84 -17.55
CA GLY A 176 -1.45 2.54 -18.11
C GLY A 176 -0.77 1.61 -17.12
N VAL A 177 -0.73 1.95 -15.83
CA VAL A 177 0.00 1.21 -14.79
C VAL A 177 -0.95 0.80 -13.68
N PHE A 178 -0.79 -0.41 -13.17
CA PHE A 178 -1.34 -0.77 -11.86
C PHE A 178 -0.26 -0.64 -10.79
N VAL A 179 -0.63 -0.05 -9.67
CA VAL A 179 0.21 0.05 -8.48
C VAL A 179 -0.53 -0.60 -7.32
N ALA A 180 0.12 -1.57 -6.68
CA ALA A 180 -0.35 -2.24 -5.47
C ALA A 180 0.54 -1.88 -4.30
N VAL A 181 -0.06 -1.62 -3.14
CA VAL A 181 0.64 -1.20 -1.93
C VAL A 181 0.29 -2.07 -0.74
N GLY A 182 1.20 -2.16 0.22
CA GLY A 182 0.95 -2.88 1.46
C GLY A 182 2.20 -3.02 2.32
N GLY A 183 2.34 -4.21 2.92
CA GLY A 183 3.46 -4.56 3.78
C GLY A 183 3.08 -4.75 5.24
N HIS A 184 4.12 -4.92 6.06
CA HIS A 184 4.02 -5.10 7.50
C HIS A 184 5.07 -4.23 8.22
N LYS A 185 6.28 -4.77 8.42
CA LYS A 185 7.42 -4.01 8.99
C LYS A 185 8.05 -3.07 7.96
N ASN A 186 8.13 -3.52 6.71
CA ASN A 186 8.59 -2.73 5.58
C ASN A 186 7.44 -2.49 4.61
N SER A 187 7.38 -1.26 4.08
CA SER A 187 6.40 -0.84 3.10
C SER A 187 6.79 -1.43 1.75
N GLY A 188 5.81 -1.90 0.99
CA GLY A 188 6.04 -2.42 -0.35
C GLY A 188 5.11 -1.79 -1.36
N ILE A 189 5.69 -1.46 -2.51
CA ILE A 189 5.01 -0.87 -3.66
C ILE A 189 5.36 -1.71 -4.88
N GLN A 190 4.37 -2.47 -5.36
CA GLN A 190 4.50 -3.27 -6.56
C GLN A 190 3.84 -2.55 -7.73
N ARG A 191 4.45 -2.59 -8.91
CA ARG A 191 3.87 -2.03 -10.13
C ARG A 191 3.90 -3.00 -11.30
N THR A 192 2.96 -2.83 -12.23
CA THR A 192 2.88 -3.60 -13.48
C THR A 192 2.31 -2.73 -14.59
N GLU A 193 2.86 -2.88 -15.80
CA GLU A 193 2.44 -2.15 -17.02
C GLU A 193 1.82 -3.08 -18.07
N ASP A 194 1.84 -4.40 -17.83
CA ASP A 194 1.49 -5.46 -18.79
C ASP A 194 0.26 -6.28 -18.35
N GLY A 195 -0.60 -5.66 -17.53
CA GLY A 195 -1.85 -6.28 -17.07
C GLY A 195 -1.62 -7.27 -15.94
N GLY A 196 -0.53 -7.13 -15.19
CA GLY A 196 -0.22 -7.97 -14.04
C GLY A 196 0.60 -9.19 -14.37
N LYS A 197 1.03 -9.41 -15.62
CA LYS A 197 1.88 -10.56 -16.00
C LYS A 197 3.24 -10.49 -15.31
N THR A 198 3.85 -9.30 -15.30
CA THR A 198 5.11 -9.05 -14.59
C THR A 198 4.94 -7.92 -13.58
N TRP A 199 5.68 -8.00 -12.47
CA TRP A 199 5.62 -7.01 -11.40
C TRP A 199 7.01 -6.58 -10.98
N THR A 200 7.20 -5.28 -10.81
CA THR A 200 8.42 -4.69 -10.25
C THR A 200 8.12 -4.20 -8.83
N ASP A 201 8.93 -4.59 -7.85
CA ASP A 201 8.96 -3.91 -6.56
C ASP A 201 9.82 -2.66 -6.72
N VAL A 202 9.24 -1.49 -6.47
CA VAL A 202 10.00 -0.23 -6.49
C VAL A 202 10.40 0.23 -5.09
N GLY A 203 9.90 -0.48 -4.06
CA GLY A 203 10.15 -0.18 -2.67
C GLY A 203 9.71 1.22 -2.24
N PHE A 204 9.69 1.43 -0.93
CA PHE A 204 9.90 2.72 -0.31
C PHE A 204 10.12 2.47 1.19
N ALA A 205 11.36 2.60 1.68
CA ALA A 205 11.72 2.19 3.03
C ALA A 205 11.35 3.21 4.12
N THR A 206 10.09 3.68 4.15
CA THR A 206 9.60 4.61 5.19
C THR A 206 9.37 3.95 6.54
N GLY A 207 9.56 2.63 6.63
CA GLY A 207 9.07 1.81 7.74
C GLY A 207 7.54 1.68 7.73
N GLY A 208 7.05 0.57 8.28
CA GLY A 208 5.61 0.33 8.39
C GLY A 208 4.93 -0.23 7.15
N TRP A 209 3.60 -0.14 7.10
CA TRP A 209 2.77 -0.61 5.98
C TRP A 209 2.01 0.53 5.32
N LEU A 210 1.70 0.36 4.04
CA LEU A 210 0.92 1.32 3.26
C LEU A 210 -0.56 0.93 3.21
N GLY A 211 -1.47 1.86 3.52
CA GLY A 211 -2.89 1.53 3.68
C GLY A 211 -3.71 1.51 2.39
N GLY A 212 -3.50 2.50 1.53
CA GLY A 212 -4.23 2.62 0.27
C GLY A 212 -3.42 3.36 -0.77
N VAL A 213 -3.80 3.20 -2.03
CA VAL A 213 -3.19 3.88 -3.17
C VAL A 213 -4.28 4.43 -4.08
N THR A 214 -4.05 5.61 -4.64
CA THR A 214 -4.95 6.20 -5.64
C THR A 214 -4.15 6.92 -6.71
N TYR A 215 -4.78 7.11 -7.86
CA TYR A 215 -4.26 7.91 -8.96
C TYR A 215 -5.21 9.07 -9.25
N HIS A 216 -4.64 10.27 -9.41
CA HIS A 216 -5.39 11.47 -9.76
C HIS A 216 -4.52 12.42 -10.58
N ASN A 217 -5.03 12.89 -11.72
CA ASN A 217 -4.41 13.94 -12.55
C ASN A 217 -2.90 13.78 -12.75
N GLY A 218 -2.45 12.62 -13.26
CA GLY A 218 -1.03 12.38 -13.55
C GLY A 218 -0.19 11.97 -12.35
N VAL A 219 -0.79 11.84 -11.16
CA VAL A 219 -0.06 11.67 -9.91
C VAL A 219 -0.61 10.51 -9.12
N TRP A 220 0.31 9.74 -8.57
CA TRP A 220 0.02 8.64 -7.66
C TRP A 220 0.19 9.08 -6.20
N PHE A 221 -0.69 8.58 -5.33
CA PHE A 221 -0.65 8.86 -3.91
C PHE A 221 -0.80 7.59 -3.10
N THR A 222 -0.06 7.49 -2.00
CA THR A 222 -0.18 6.41 -1.00
C THR A 222 0.02 6.99 0.40
N GLY A 223 -0.46 6.27 1.41
CA GLY A 223 -0.41 6.72 2.81
C GLY A 223 0.19 5.66 3.73
N ASN A 224 1.04 6.10 4.66
CA ASN A 224 1.66 5.26 5.68
C ASN A 224 0.67 5.01 6.82
N GLY A 225 0.46 3.74 7.12
CA GLY A 225 -0.47 3.27 8.12
C GLY A 225 -0.01 3.37 9.57
N TYR A 226 1.27 3.71 9.82
CA TYR A 226 1.79 3.98 11.17
C TYR A 226 2.10 5.47 11.37
N SER A 227 2.88 6.09 10.47
CA SER A 227 3.34 7.48 10.64
C SER A 227 2.33 8.52 10.15
N GLY A 228 1.28 8.10 9.43
CA GLY A 228 0.33 9.00 8.78
C GLY A 228 0.90 9.72 7.55
N GLU A 229 2.16 9.47 7.17
CA GLU A 229 2.83 10.13 6.06
C GLU A 229 2.10 9.90 4.73
N ILE A 230 1.90 10.96 3.96
CA ILE A 230 1.32 10.87 2.62
C ILE A 230 2.48 11.00 1.64
N MET A 231 2.54 10.09 0.67
CA MET A 231 3.58 10.03 -0.35
C MET A 231 2.96 10.25 -1.72
N ARG A 232 3.78 10.82 -2.61
CA ARG A 232 3.41 11.22 -3.96
C ARG A 232 4.42 10.70 -4.98
N SER A 233 3.94 10.30 -6.14
CA SER A 233 4.77 9.95 -7.31
C SER A 233 4.23 10.60 -8.58
N THR A 234 5.14 11.16 -9.38
CA THR A 234 4.87 11.85 -10.66
C THR A 234 5.45 11.13 -11.87
N ASP A 235 6.07 9.98 -11.66
CA ASP A 235 6.80 9.23 -12.68
C ASP A 235 6.20 7.83 -12.87
N LYS A 236 4.87 7.77 -12.83
CA LYS A 236 4.07 6.53 -12.94
C LYS A 236 4.31 5.53 -11.81
N GLY A 237 4.55 6.01 -10.60
CA GLY A 237 4.78 5.16 -9.43
C GLY A 237 6.15 4.49 -9.44
N LYS A 238 7.15 5.05 -10.13
CA LYS A 238 8.52 4.51 -10.15
C LYS A 238 9.32 4.99 -8.94
N THR A 239 9.19 6.27 -8.59
CA THR A 239 9.80 6.85 -7.39
C THR A 239 8.75 7.59 -6.57
N TRP A 240 8.91 7.56 -5.25
CA TRP A 240 7.98 8.14 -4.29
C TRP A 240 8.69 9.12 -3.38
N LYS A 241 7.99 10.20 -3.03
CA LYS A 241 8.48 11.19 -2.08
C LYS A 241 7.38 11.53 -1.09
N ALA A 242 7.74 11.74 0.17
CA ALA A 242 6.82 12.33 1.14
C ALA A 242 6.34 13.70 0.63
N THR A 243 5.05 14.00 0.82
CA THR A 243 4.51 15.33 0.50
C THR A 243 5.11 16.37 1.45
N ASP A 244 5.42 17.55 0.93
CA ASP A 244 5.83 18.68 1.77
C ASP A 244 4.69 19.11 2.69
N ARG A 245 4.86 18.74 3.96
CA ARG A 245 3.86 18.91 5.01
C ARG A 245 3.80 20.35 5.55
N THR A 246 4.78 21.20 5.25
CA THR A 246 4.83 22.60 5.71
C THR A 246 3.74 23.47 5.08
N LYS A 247 3.32 23.11 3.85
CA LYS A 247 2.22 23.75 3.12
C LYS A 247 0.84 23.27 3.55
N SER A 248 0.78 22.29 4.46
CA SER A 248 -0.45 21.60 4.82
C SER A 248 -0.91 21.98 6.22
N GLU A 249 -2.19 22.30 6.33
CA GLU A 249 -2.91 22.60 7.57
C GLU A 249 -3.40 21.29 8.20
N ILE A 250 -2.49 20.36 8.50
CA ILE A 250 -2.80 19.09 9.19
C ILE A 250 -2.43 19.21 10.67
N THR A 251 -3.41 19.00 11.55
CA THR A 251 -3.21 19.09 13.00
C THR A 251 -2.76 17.77 13.60
N ASN A 252 -3.31 16.64 13.15
CA ASN A 252 -2.98 15.31 13.66
C ASN A 252 -2.08 14.53 12.68
N ARG A 253 -0.78 14.83 12.62
CA ARG A 253 0.11 14.24 11.60
C ARG A 253 0.43 12.76 11.80
N GLY A 254 0.20 12.21 12.99
CA GLY A 254 0.55 10.84 13.38
C GLY A 254 -0.58 9.83 13.21
N ALA A 255 -1.78 10.25 12.79
CA ALA A 255 -2.86 9.31 12.52
C ALA A 255 -2.54 8.44 11.31
N GLY A 256 -2.52 7.13 11.50
CA GLY A 256 -2.23 6.17 10.43
C GLY A 256 -3.24 6.27 9.28
N ILE A 257 -2.73 6.32 8.04
CA ILE A 257 -3.58 6.33 6.85
C ILE A 257 -3.97 4.91 6.47
N ARG A 258 -5.28 4.62 6.48
CA ARG A 258 -5.85 3.31 6.17
C ARG A 258 -6.25 3.19 4.70
N GLY A 259 -6.53 4.31 4.04
CA GLY A 259 -6.95 4.35 2.65
C GLY A 259 -6.66 5.68 1.96
N MET A 260 -6.58 5.61 0.64
CA MET A 260 -6.47 6.77 -0.26
C MET A 260 -7.59 6.68 -1.28
N THR A 261 -8.23 7.80 -1.60
CA THR A 261 -9.25 7.84 -2.63
C THR A 261 -9.20 9.13 -3.44
N ALA A 262 -9.72 9.10 -4.66
CA ALA A 262 -9.83 10.27 -5.51
C ALA A 262 -11.25 10.40 -6.07
N PHE A 263 -11.97 11.41 -5.62
CA PHE A 263 -13.35 11.68 -6.03
C PHE A 263 -13.60 13.17 -6.13
N ASN A 264 -14.48 13.56 -7.05
CA ASN A 264 -14.92 14.95 -7.20
C ASN A 264 -13.75 15.96 -7.28
N ASN A 265 -12.72 15.63 -8.07
CA ASN A 265 -11.47 16.40 -8.23
C ASN A 265 -10.73 16.69 -6.91
N LYS A 266 -10.80 15.75 -5.96
CA LYS A 266 -10.08 15.81 -4.70
C LYS A 266 -9.36 14.50 -4.45
N VAL A 267 -8.20 14.58 -3.81
CA VAL A 267 -7.51 13.43 -3.24
C VAL A 267 -7.76 13.44 -1.74
N ILE A 268 -8.11 12.28 -1.19
CA ILE A 268 -8.47 12.14 0.21
C ILE A 268 -7.67 11.01 0.83
N ALA A 269 -6.88 11.36 1.85
CA ALA A 269 -6.27 10.41 2.76
C ALA A 269 -7.18 10.22 3.97
N HIS A 270 -7.43 8.98 4.37
CA HIS A 270 -8.33 8.69 5.48
C HIS A 270 -7.84 7.52 6.33
N GLY A 271 -8.11 7.55 7.64
CA GLY A 271 -7.63 6.50 8.52
C GLY A 271 -8.02 6.64 9.98
N ASP A 272 -7.03 6.48 10.86
CA ASP A 272 -7.25 6.28 12.28
C ASP A 272 -7.89 7.47 12.98
N SER A 273 -8.75 7.19 13.97
CA SER A 273 -9.41 8.21 14.81
C SER A 273 -10.14 9.29 14.01
N GLY A 274 -10.76 8.91 12.89
CA GLY A 274 -11.49 9.83 12.02
C GLY A 274 -10.61 10.72 11.13
N ALA A 275 -9.30 10.46 11.05
CA ALA A 275 -8.38 11.19 10.19
C ALA A 275 -8.91 11.26 8.76
N LEU A 276 -9.02 12.49 8.26
CA LEU A 276 -9.54 12.80 6.93
C LEU A 276 -8.82 14.03 6.41
N TYR A 277 -7.86 13.84 5.50
CA TYR A 277 -7.07 14.92 4.91
C TYR A 277 -7.43 15.08 3.45
N VAL A 278 -7.74 16.31 3.05
CA VAL A 278 -8.26 16.60 1.72
C VAL A 278 -7.31 17.53 0.97
N SER A 279 -6.91 17.12 -0.22
CA SER A 279 -6.19 17.97 -1.17
C SER A 279 -7.07 18.27 -2.38
N SER A 280 -7.06 19.53 -2.80
CA SER A 280 -7.71 20.00 -4.03
C SER A 280 -6.71 20.49 -5.08
N ASP A 281 -5.41 20.37 -4.81
CA ASP A 281 -4.30 20.87 -5.63
C ASP A 281 -3.31 19.75 -5.99
N ASN A 282 -3.83 18.53 -6.12
CA ASN A 282 -3.06 17.35 -6.52
C ASN A 282 -1.92 16.99 -5.54
N GLY A 283 -2.21 17.14 -4.24
CA GLY A 283 -1.39 16.77 -3.10
C GLY A 283 -0.22 17.70 -2.81
N ILE A 284 -0.29 18.96 -3.26
CA ILE A 284 0.67 20.01 -2.91
C ILE A 284 0.39 20.51 -1.49
N SER A 285 -0.88 20.73 -1.16
CA SER A 285 -1.34 21.07 0.19
C SER A 285 -2.52 20.18 0.61
N TRP A 286 -2.64 20.01 1.92
CA TRP A 286 -3.69 19.21 2.54
C TRP A 286 -4.37 20.00 3.65
N LYS A 287 -5.70 19.89 3.71
CA LYS A 287 -6.52 20.44 4.79
C LYS A 287 -6.96 19.33 5.73
N ASP A 288 -6.84 19.58 7.02
CA ASP A 288 -7.42 18.73 8.05
C ASP A 288 -8.95 18.86 8.07
N MET A 289 -9.62 17.76 7.76
CA MET A 289 -11.07 17.64 7.78
C MET A 289 -11.48 16.48 8.70
N THR A 290 -10.62 16.13 9.66
CA THR A 290 -10.82 15.03 10.61
C THR A 290 -12.23 15.07 11.20
N ILE A 291 -12.89 13.91 11.21
CA ILE A 291 -14.22 13.77 11.80
C ILE A 291 -14.05 13.70 13.33
N PRO A 292 -14.48 14.72 14.09
CA PRO A 292 -14.20 14.78 15.52
C PRO A 292 -14.92 13.67 16.28
N ASN A 293 -14.29 13.19 17.36
CA ASN A 293 -14.85 12.20 18.30
C ASN A 293 -15.21 10.84 17.69
N LEU A 294 -14.67 10.50 16.51
CA LEU A 294 -14.90 9.20 15.90
C LEU A 294 -14.17 8.10 16.67
N LYS A 295 -14.91 7.07 17.12
CA LYS A 295 -14.37 5.94 17.91
C LYS A 295 -13.84 4.78 17.05
N TYR A 296 -13.81 4.96 15.73
CA TYR A 296 -13.34 3.97 14.77
C TYR A 296 -12.50 4.61 13.67
N SER A 297 -11.67 3.80 13.01
CA SER A 297 -10.89 4.20 11.87
C SER A 297 -11.74 4.22 10.60
N LEU A 298 -11.51 5.20 9.74
CA LEU A 298 -12.11 5.25 8.41
C LEU A 298 -11.42 4.21 7.52
N GLY A 299 -12.15 3.19 7.12
CA GLY A 299 -11.72 2.16 6.17
C GLY A 299 -12.04 2.52 4.71
N PHE A 300 -13.01 3.41 4.50
CA PHE A 300 -13.35 3.93 3.19
C PHE A 300 -13.86 5.36 3.27
N VAL A 301 -13.69 6.09 2.16
CA VAL A 301 -14.40 7.31 1.82
C VAL A 301 -14.80 7.20 0.35
N THR A 302 -16.08 7.43 0.05
CA THR A 302 -16.61 7.38 -1.32
C THR A 302 -17.56 8.55 -1.57
N TYR A 303 -17.81 8.83 -2.84
CA TYR A 303 -18.67 9.92 -3.27
C TYR A 303 -19.63 9.48 -4.37
N TYR A 304 -20.89 9.88 -4.26
CA TYR A 304 -21.89 9.64 -5.27
C TYR A 304 -22.98 10.72 -5.25
N LYS A 305 -23.24 11.33 -6.42
CA LYS A 305 -24.33 12.29 -6.62
C LYS A 305 -24.45 13.37 -5.53
N GLY A 306 -23.34 14.02 -5.19
CA GLY A 306 -23.34 15.09 -4.16
C GLY A 306 -23.18 14.60 -2.72
N LEU A 307 -23.20 13.28 -2.48
CA LEU A 307 -23.10 12.70 -1.15
C LEU A 307 -21.76 12.00 -0.95
N TRP A 308 -21.05 12.37 0.11
CA TRP A 308 -19.92 11.63 0.66
C TRP A 308 -20.42 10.60 1.68
N ALA A 309 -19.86 9.40 1.62
CA ALA A 309 -20.01 8.39 2.66
C ALA A 309 -18.64 7.96 3.15
N ALA A 310 -18.46 7.95 4.48
CA ALA A 310 -17.24 7.53 5.14
C ALA A 310 -17.58 6.56 6.27
N GLY A 311 -16.77 5.54 6.46
CA GLY A 311 -17.07 4.55 7.49
C GLY A 311 -15.95 3.54 7.68
N GLY A 312 -16.15 2.68 8.66
CA GLY A 312 -15.19 1.65 8.98
C GLY A 312 -15.40 1.09 10.38
N ARG A 313 -14.29 0.61 10.95
CA ARG A 313 -14.29 -0.07 12.24
C ARG A 313 -12.93 -0.05 12.89
N SER A 314 -12.91 -0.15 14.22
CA SER A 314 -11.72 -0.38 15.03
C SER A 314 -11.99 -1.45 16.06
N TYR A 315 -10.96 -2.24 16.36
CA TYR A 315 -11.04 -3.20 17.45
C TYR A 315 -10.83 -2.48 18.77
N ASP A 316 -11.78 -2.62 19.68
CA ASP A 316 -11.68 -2.13 21.04
C ASP A 316 -11.13 -3.23 21.96
N ASN A 317 -9.94 -2.98 22.51
CA ASN A 317 -9.25 -3.90 23.40
C ASN A 317 -9.92 -4.06 24.76
N ALA A 318 -10.71 -3.08 25.21
CA ALA A 318 -11.40 -3.12 26.49
C ALA A 318 -12.62 -4.04 26.40
N THR A 319 -13.46 -3.84 25.40
CA THR A 319 -14.69 -4.65 25.19
C THR A 319 -14.44 -5.93 24.39
N LYS A 320 -13.24 -6.13 23.84
CA LYS A 320 -12.90 -7.24 22.93
C LYS A 320 -13.84 -7.34 21.72
N SER A 321 -14.33 -6.19 21.25
CA SER A 321 -15.33 -6.10 20.18
C SER A 321 -14.94 -5.06 19.13
N PHE A 322 -15.57 -5.09 17.95
CA PHE A 322 -15.37 -4.05 16.95
C PHE A 322 -16.37 -2.92 17.15
N ILE A 323 -15.86 -1.70 17.30
CA ILE A 323 -16.65 -0.48 17.16
C ILE A 323 -16.69 -0.13 15.68
N THR A 324 -17.88 0.19 15.16
CA THR A 324 -18.08 0.43 13.74
C THR A 324 -19.10 1.54 13.50
N GLY A 325 -19.06 2.13 12.32
CA GLY A 325 -20.07 3.09 11.93
C GLY A 325 -19.90 3.61 10.51
N CYS A 326 -20.86 4.45 10.15
CA CYS A 326 -20.97 5.09 8.85
C CYS A 326 -21.46 6.52 9.08
N LYS A 327 -20.83 7.47 8.40
CA LYS A 327 -21.21 8.88 8.34
C LYS A 327 -21.44 9.31 6.89
N VAL A 328 -22.32 10.28 6.70
CA VAL A 328 -22.56 10.97 5.42
C VAL A 328 -22.36 12.47 5.53
N SER A 329 -21.93 13.09 4.43
CA SER A 329 -21.70 14.53 4.35
C SER A 329 -21.93 15.04 2.93
N ASN A 330 -22.35 16.29 2.78
CA ASN A 330 -22.47 16.95 1.47
C ASN A 330 -21.25 17.86 1.17
N ASP A 331 -20.44 18.18 2.18
CA ASP A 331 -19.41 19.23 2.11
C ASP A 331 -18.04 18.81 2.67
N LEU A 332 -17.91 17.56 3.15
CA LEU A 332 -16.76 16.99 3.88
C LEU A 332 -16.48 17.62 5.27
N LYS A 333 -17.26 18.61 5.69
CA LYS A 333 -17.11 19.33 6.97
C LYS A 333 -18.12 18.86 7.99
N THR A 334 -19.38 18.79 7.58
CA THR A 334 -20.49 18.45 8.44
C THR A 334 -20.89 17.00 8.20
N TRP A 335 -20.82 16.19 9.24
CA TRP A 335 -21.05 14.75 9.17
C TRP A 335 -22.24 14.34 10.03
N LYS A 336 -23.13 13.55 9.44
CA LYS A 336 -24.28 12.94 10.12
C LYS A 336 -24.13 11.42 10.10
N ASP A 337 -24.74 10.74 11.06
CA ASP A 337 -24.85 9.28 10.98
C ASP A 337 -25.59 8.86 9.71
N CYS A 338 -25.15 7.75 9.11
CA CYS A 338 -25.87 7.15 8.01
C CYS A 338 -27.31 6.81 8.46
N PRO A 339 -28.33 6.97 7.59
CA PRO A 339 -29.74 6.79 7.96
C PRO A 339 -30.15 5.30 8.05
N PHE A 340 -29.20 4.45 8.41
CA PHE A 340 -29.34 3.00 8.53
C PHE A 340 -28.31 2.50 9.54
N THR A 341 -28.61 1.35 10.14
CA THR A 341 -27.67 0.66 11.03
C THR A 341 -27.18 -0.62 10.36
N LEU A 342 -25.87 -0.74 10.26
CA LEU A 342 -25.20 -1.94 9.76
C LEU A 342 -24.20 -2.43 10.81
N PRO A 343 -24.18 -3.72 11.17
CA PRO A 343 -23.14 -4.28 12.01
C PRO A 343 -21.85 -4.44 11.19
N ASP A 344 -20.69 -4.18 11.78
CA ASP A 344 -19.37 -4.38 11.16
C ASP A 344 -19.21 -3.73 9.77
N VAL A 345 -19.37 -2.41 9.65
CA VAL A 345 -19.12 -1.69 8.40
C VAL A 345 -17.65 -1.86 7.94
N PHE A 346 -17.48 -2.39 6.74
CA PHE A 346 -16.17 -2.69 6.14
C PHE A 346 -15.75 -1.67 5.08
N THR A 347 -16.53 -1.56 4.00
CA THR A 347 -16.16 -0.77 2.82
C THR A 347 -17.39 -0.11 2.22
N GLY A 348 -17.16 0.89 1.38
CA GLY A 348 -18.17 1.50 0.53
C GLY A 348 -17.67 1.52 -0.91
N SER A 349 -18.58 1.39 -1.86
CA SER A 349 -18.24 1.36 -3.27
C SER A 349 -19.37 1.94 -4.10
N VAL A 350 -19.01 2.52 -5.23
CA VAL A 350 -19.97 3.02 -6.22
C VAL A 350 -19.87 2.16 -7.46
N GLY A 351 -20.97 2.00 -8.20
CA GLY A 351 -21.04 1.10 -9.33
C GLY A 351 -22.48 0.89 -9.75
N ASN A 352 -22.72 0.58 -11.03
CA ASN A 352 -24.05 0.28 -11.55
C ASN A 352 -25.14 1.31 -11.20
N GLY A 353 -24.80 2.60 -11.15
CA GLY A 353 -25.75 3.65 -10.77
C GLY A 353 -26.16 3.66 -9.29
N LEU A 354 -25.40 3.03 -8.40
CA LEU A 354 -25.59 3.09 -6.96
C LEU A 354 -24.30 3.35 -6.18
N MET A 355 -24.46 3.81 -4.95
CA MET A 355 -23.45 3.74 -3.89
C MET A 355 -23.90 2.72 -2.86
N ALA A 356 -23.02 1.81 -2.44
CA ALA A 356 -23.29 0.81 -1.42
C ALA A 356 -22.27 0.90 -0.27
N VAL A 357 -22.73 0.57 0.94
CA VAL A 357 -21.94 0.40 2.16
C VAL A 357 -22.13 -1.02 2.67
N PHE A 358 -21.04 -1.74 2.87
CA PHE A 358 -21.00 -3.18 3.13
C PHE A 358 -20.64 -3.51 4.56
N SER A 359 -21.27 -4.54 5.12
CA SER A 359 -21.17 -4.87 6.55
C SER A 359 -20.85 -6.35 6.82
N GLY A 360 -20.55 -7.11 5.77
CA GLY A 360 -20.28 -8.55 5.85
C GLY A 360 -21.51 -9.43 6.09
N SER A 361 -22.55 -8.88 6.72
CA SER A 361 -23.84 -9.55 6.91
C SER A 361 -24.95 -8.99 6.01
N LYS A 362 -24.92 -7.68 5.76
CA LYS A 362 -25.87 -6.94 4.91
C LYS A 362 -25.12 -5.84 4.17
N TYR A 363 -25.86 -5.12 3.33
CA TYR A 363 -25.39 -3.85 2.77
C TYR A 363 -26.54 -2.84 2.72
N ALA A 364 -26.20 -1.56 2.75
CA ALA A 364 -27.11 -0.47 2.47
C ALA A 364 -26.69 0.20 1.16
N TYR A 365 -27.63 0.70 0.37
CA TYR A 365 -27.32 1.38 -0.87
C TYR A 365 -28.27 2.53 -1.17
N THR A 366 -27.79 3.47 -1.98
CA THR A 366 -28.55 4.60 -2.50
C THR A 366 -28.33 4.73 -4.01
N THR A 367 -29.37 5.10 -4.76
CA THR A 367 -29.32 5.33 -6.21
C THR A 367 -29.44 6.82 -6.56
N ASP A 368 -29.81 7.66 -5.58
CA ASP A 368 -30.09 9.08 -5.72
C ASP A 368 -29.24 9.97 -4.80
N GLY A 369 -28.49 9.39 -3.86
CA GLY A 369 -27.73 10.14 -2.84
C GLY A 369 -28.61 10.73 -1.74
N LYS A 370 -29.88 10.32 -1.62
CA LYS A 370 -30.87 10.87 -0.68
C LYS A 370 -31.57 9.77 0.10
N THR A 371 -32.09 8.77 -0.60
CA THR A 371 -32.82 7.65 -0.01
C THR A 371 -31.94 6.40 0.03
N TRP A 372 -32.12 5.59 1.08
CA TRP A 372 -31.34 4.38 1.30
C TRP A 372 -32.24 3.16 1.41
N LYS A 373 -31.78 2.06 0.83
CA LYS A 373 -32.37 0.72 0.90
C LYS A 373 -31.34 -0.25 1.47
N THR A 374 -31.79 -1.40 1.94
CA THR A 374 -30.89 -2.46 2.42
C THR A 374 -31.07 -3.72 1.59
N GLY A 375 -29.98 -4.47 1.42
CA GLY A 375 -29.97 -5.82 0.88
C GLY A 375 -29.35 -6.80 1.88
N THR A 376 -29.52 -8.09 1.62
CA THR A 376 -29.20 -9.17 2.57
C THR A 376 -27.91 -9.91 2.22
N SER A 377 -27.25 -9.53 1.13
CA SER A 377 -26.04 -10.19 0.68
C SER A 377 -24.86 -9.97 1.61
N LYS A 378 -24.23 -11.09 1.99
CA LYS A 378 -23.10 -11.16 2.94
C LYS A 378 -21.79 -10.79 2.26
N ILE A 379 -21.60 -9.50 1.97
CA ILE A 379 -20.48 -8.97 1.20
C ILE A 379 -19.67 -8.01 2.07
N HIS A 380 -18.34 -8.07 1.95
CA HIS A 380 -17.41 -7.18 2.64
C HIS A 380 -16.99 -6.00 1.78
N THR A 381 -16.85 -6.27 0.48
CA THR A 381 -16.46 -5.29 -0.53
C THR A 381 -16.92 -5.78 -1.88
N ALA A 382 -17.23 -4.85 -2.78
CA ALA A 382 -17.54 -5.15 -4.15
C ALA A 382 -17.05 -4.04 -5.07
N PHE A 383 -16.66 -4.43 -6.27
CA PHE A 383 -16.26 -3.55 -7.35
C PHE A 383 -17.17 -3.82 -8.55
N PHE A 384 -17.48 -2.79 -9.32
CA PHE A 384 -18.32 -2.91 -10.51
C PHE A 384 -17.60 -2.41 -11.75
N LEU A 385 -17.59 -3.25 -12.77
CA LEU A 385 -17.13 -2.88 -14.11
C LEU A 385 -17.81 -3.76 -15.15
N ASP A 386 -18.01 -3.21 -16.34
CA ASP A 386 -18.53 -3.96 -17.49
C ASP A 386 -19.81 -4.76 -17.16
N LYS A 387 -20.75 -4.11 -16.48
CA LYS A 387 -22.05 -4.70 -16.06
C LYS A 387 -21.93 -5.87 -15.08
N LEU A 388 -20.77 -6.03 -14.45
CA LEU A 388 -20.48 -7.13 -13.55
C LEU A 388 -19.98 -6.60 -12.21
N TRP A 389 -20.66 -7.01 -11.14
CA TRP A 389 -20.11 -6.92 -9.80
C TRP A 389 -19.13 -8.06 -9.59
N VAL A 390 -17.98 -7.74 -9.03
CA VAL A 390 -17.08 -8.71 -8.39
C VAL A 390 -17.01 -8.35 -6.93
N ALA A 391 -17.37 -9.30 -6.08
CA ALA A 391 -17.53 -9.10 -4.65
C ALA A 391 -16.66 -10.07 -3.86
N LYS A 392 -16.43 -9.72 -2.61
CA LYS A 392 -15.76 -10.59 -1.65
C LYS A 392 -16.69 -10.89 -0.47
N ARG A 393 -16.73 -12.16 -0.09
CA ARG A 393 -17.24 -12.69 1.18
C ARG A 393 -16.12 -13.47 1.86
N TYR A 394 -16.16 -13.66 3.19
CA TYR A 394 -15.15 -14.47 3.89
C TYR A 394 -14.78 -15.76 3.12
N GLY A 395 -13.51 -15.89 2.73
CA GLY A 395 -13.00 -17.07 2.03
C GLY A 395 -13.42 -17.20 0.56
N ALA A 396 -14.24 -16.30 0.01
CA ALA A 396 -14.78 -16.42 -1.35
C ALA A 396 -14.75 -15.09 -2.13
N ALA A 397 -14.46 -15.21 -3.42
CA ALA A 397 -14.77 -14.18 -4.40
C ALA A 397 -16.06 -14.58 -5.14
N LEU A 398 -16.91 -13.59 -5.46
CA LEU A 398 -18.18 -13.80 -6.14
C LEU A 398 -18.30 -12.83 -7.32
N TYR A 399 -19.17 -13.16 -8.27
CA TYR A 399 -19.52 -12.26 -9.36
C TYR A 399 -21.00 -12.30 -9.67
N GLY A 400 -21.55 -11.25 -10.27
CA GLY A 400 -22.93 -11.27 -10.75
C GLY A 400 -23.43 -9.92 -11.26
N PRO A 401 -24.60 -9.88 -11.90
CA PRO A 401 -25.16 -8.65 -12.45
C PRO A 401 -25.67 -7.68 -11.36
N THR A 402 -26.02 -8.21 -10.19
CA THR A 402 -26.52 -7.43 -9.04
C THR A 402 -25.89 -7.93 -7.75
N LEU A 403 -25.87 -7.08 -6.71
CA LEU A 403 -25.31 -7.44 -5.41
C LEU A 403 -26.08 -8.58 -4.71
N ASP A 404 -27.36 -8.80 -5.06
CA ASP A 404 -28.19 -9.89 -4.53
C ASP A 404 -28.24 -11.16 -5.39
N ASN A 405 -27.63 -11.13 -6.58
CA ASN A 405 -27.55 -12.30 -7.46
C ASN A 405 -26.08 -12.59 -7.80
N LEU A 406 -25.32 -12.99 -6.79
CA LEU A 406 -23.90 -13.30 -6.91
C LEU A 406 -23.64 -14.81 -6.89
N THR A 407 -22.82 -15.26 -7.84
CA THR A 407 -22.30 -16.63 -7.94
C THR A 407 -20.85 -16.66 -7.47
N GLN A 408 -20.48 -17.70 -6.72
CA GLN A 408 -19.09 -17.86 -6.27
C GLN A 408 -18.17 -18.19 -7.46
N ILE A 409 -16.99 -17.58 -7.49
CA ILE A 409 -15.92 -17.91 -8.44
C ILE A 409 -15.34 -19.27 -8.07
N ALA A 410 -15.26 -20.19 -9.04
CA ALA A 410 -14.68 -21.52 -8.84
C ALA A 410 -13.14 -21.45 -8.76
N GLY A 411 -12.53 -22.31 -7.93
CA GLY A 411 -11.07 -22.40 -7.77
C GLY A 411 -10.57 -22.16 -6.34
N ASN A 412 -9.27 -22.38 -6.11
CA ASN A 412 -8.65 -22.31 -4.79
C ASN A 412 -8.36 -20.85 -4.36
N ASN A 413 -8.66 -20.51 -3.10
CA ASN A 413 -8.08 -19.38 -2.34
C ASN A 413 -8.30 -17.91 -2.81
N HIS A 414 -9.29 -17.63 -3.65
CA HIS A 414 -9.69 -16.25 -4.01
C HIS A 414 -10.25 -15.43 -2.82
N GLY A 415 -10.51 -16.06 -1.67
CA GLY A 415 -10.93 -15.38 -0.43
C GLY A 415 -9.91 -14.41 0.18
N ASN A 416 -8.67 -14.43 -0.30
CA ASN A 416 -7.57 -13.62 0.22
C ASN A 416 -7.47 -12.22 -0.40
N PHE A 417 -8.28 -11.87 -1.40
CA PHE A 417 -8.29 -10.53 -1.97
C PHE A 417 -8.58 -9.44 -0.94
N ARG A 418 -7.93 -8.28 -1.10
CA ARG A 418 -8.02 -7.08 -0.26
C ARG A 418 -8.39 -5.85 -1.06
N GLY A 419 -7.93 -5.77 -2.30
CA GLY A 419 -8.24 -4.71 -3.23
C GLY A 419 -8.35 -5.22 -4.66
N PHE A 420 -9.13 -4.49 -5.46
CA PHE A 420 -9.32 -4.73 -6.88
C PHE A 420 -9.15 -3.43 -7.65
N ALA A 421 -8.61 -3.53 -8.86
CA ALA A 421 -8.56 -2.45 -9.83
C ALA A 421 -8.75 -3.04 -11.23
N ALA A 422 -9.16 -2.20 -12.18
CA ALA A 422 -9.22 -2.59 -13.58
C ALA A 422 -8.76 -1.45 -14.48
N GLY A 423 -8.18 -1.79 -15.63
CA GLY A 423 -7.56 -0.82 -16.51
C GLY A 423 -7.13 -1.40 -17.83
N LEU A 424 -6.81 -0.51 -18.78
CA LEU A 424 -6.28 -0.86 -20.09
C LEU A 424 -4.77 -0.85 -20.02
N THR A 425 -4.13 -2.00 -20.14
CA THR A 425 -2.66 -2.08 -20.17
C THR A 425 -2.17 -2.29 -21.59
N ARG A 426 -0.87 -2.08 -21.78
CA ARG A 426 -0.18 -2.41 -23.02
C ARG A 426 -0.09 -3.93 -23.21
#